data_AF-A0AAD6I837-F1
#
_entry.id   AF-A0AAD6I837-F1
#
_cell.length_a   1.000
_cell.length_b   1.000
_cell.length_c   1.000
_cell.angle_alpha   90.00
_cell.angle_beta   90.00
_cell.angle_gamma   90.00
#
_symmetry.space_group_name_H-M   'P 1'
#
loop_
_entity.id
_entity.type
_entity.pdbx_description
1 polymer ?
#
loop_
_entity_poly.entity_id
_entity_poly.type
_entity_poly.pdbx_seq_one_letter_code
_entity_poly.pdbx_strand_id
1 'polypeptide(L)' 'MRQHGPSINMQEKLACVPGSKQKHLVVLTRLAFCDGTVLEAGIDDETVDMAHELLEEWTNPQEAESLAEAFPSSRRE' A
#
# COMPACT_ATOMS: atom_id res chain seq x y z
N MET A 1 -14.50 -7.35 7.13
CA MET A 1 -13.32 -8.17 6.78
C MET A 1 -12.83 -8.97 7.98
N ARG A 2 -12.28 -10.19 7.80
CA ARG A 2 -11.57 -10.87 8.89
C ARG A 2 -10.23 -10.17 9.07
N GLN A 3 -10.16 -9.23 10.01
CA GLN A 3 -8.88 -8.78 10.55
C GLN A 3 -8.15 -10.03 11.02
N HIS A 4 -6.95 -10.27 10.50
CA HIS A 4 -6.04 -11.20 11.16
C HIS A 4 -5.87 -10.64 12.57
N GLY A 5 -6.49 -11.27 13.57
CA GLY A 5 -6.42 -10.80 14.95
C GLY A 5 -4.96 -10.65 15.40
N PRO A 6 -4.70 -10.15 16.63
CA PRO A 6 -3.38 -9.75 17.15
C PRO A 6 -2.24 -10.79 17.04
N SER A 7 -2.54 -12.00 16.56
CA SER A 7 -1.66 -13.12 16.26
C SER A 7 -0.74 -12.99 15.04
N ILE A 8 -0.93 -12.04 14.10
CA ILE A 8 -0.09 -11.98 12.88
C ILE A 8 0.68 -10.66 12.78
N ASN A 9 1.99 -10.74 13.04
CA ASN A 9 2.93 -9.68 12.69
C ASN A 9 3.29 -9.78 11.20
N MET A 10 2.69 -8.90 10.38
CA MET A 10 2.89 -8.94 8.93
C MET A 10 4.28 -8.46 8.52
N GLN A 11 4.87 -7.51 9.24
CA GLN A 11 6.23 -7.02 8.96
C GLN A 11 7.28 -8.14 9.15
N GLU A 12 7.14 -8.93 10.21
CA GLU A 12 7.99 -10.10 10.46
C GLU A 12 7.85 -11.15 9.35
N LYS A 13 6.62 -11.45 8.92
CA LYS A 13 6.38 -12.42 7.85
C LYS A 13 6.93 -11.97 6.50
N LEU A 14 6.80 -10.68 6.16
CA LEU A 14 7.36 -10.13 4.93
C LEU A 14 8.90 -10.15 4.97
N ALA A 15 9.51 -9.93 6.13
CA ALA A 15 10.98 -9.99 6.26
C ALA A 15 11.57 -11.37 5.90
N CYS A 16 10.79 -12.45 5.96
CA CYS A 16 11.23 -13.80 5.57
C CYS A 16 11.46 -13.96 4.05
N VAL A 17 10.91 -13.09 3.21
CA VAL A 17 11.02 -13.17 1.75
C VAL A 17 11.75 -11.93 1.22
N PRO A 18 12.91 -12.09 0.56
CA PRO A 18 13.66 -10.97 0.00
C PRO A 18 12.81 -10.08 -0.91
N GLY A 19 12.85 -8.77 -0.68
CA GLY A 19 12.12 -7.79 -1.49
C GLY A 19 10.62 -7.69 -1.23
N SER A 20 10.05 -8.54 -0.36
CA SER A 20 8.59 -8.59 -0.21
C SER A 20 8.03 -7.39 0.56
N LYS A 21 8.79 -6.78 1.49
CA LYS A 21 8.42 -5.50 2.12
C LYS A 21 8.25 -4.42 1.05
N GLN A 22 9.23 -4.27 0.17
CA GLN A 22 9.22 -3.27 -0.90
C GLN A 22 8.08 -3.52 -1.89
N LYS A 23 7.87 -4.79 -2.29
CA LYS A 23 6.75 -5.16 -3.14
C LYS A 23 5.40 -4.84 -2.48
N HIS A 24 5.29 -5.08 -1.18
CA HIS A 24 4.06 -4.79 -0.44
C HIS A 24 3.77 -3.29 -0.40
N LEU A 25 4.77 -2.47 -0.08
CA LEU A 25 4.65 -1.00 -0.11
C LEU A 25 4.28 -0.50 -1.50
N VAL A 26 4.95 -0.98 -2.56
CA VAL A 26 4.63 -0.64 -3.95
C VAL A 26 3.18 -0.94 -4.32
N VAL A 27 2.67 -2.11 -3.91
CA VAL A 27 1.28 -2.49 -4.20
C VAL A 27 0.31 -1.64 -3.39
N LEU A 28 0.59 -1.40 -2.11
CA LEU A 28 -0.22 -0.52 -1.28
C LEU A 28 -0.28 0.90 -1.85
N THR A 29 0.84 1.46 -2.30
CA THR A 29 0.86 2.79 -2.97
C THR A 29 -0.04 2.81 -4.19
N ARG A 30 0.00 1.77 -5.03
CA ARG A 30 -0.91 1.70 -6.19
C ARG A 30 -2.39 1.62 -5.79
N LEU A 31 -2.71 0.89 -4.72
CA LEU A 31 -4.08 0.76 -4.22
C LEU A 31 -4.59 2.07 -3.60
N ALA A 32 -3.76 2.75 -2.82
CA ALA A 32 -4.10 4.02 -2.18
C ALA A 32 -4.35 5.15 -3.19
N PHE A 33 -3.66 5.13 -4.33
CA PHE A 33 -3.82 6.16 -5.37
C PHE A 33 -4.49 5.60 -6.63
N CYS A 34 -5.45 4.72 -6.43
CA CYS A 34 -6.20 4.05 -7.46
C CYS A 34 -7.34 4.93 -7.97
N ASP A 35 -7.37 5.24 -9.27
CA ASP A 35 -8.46 6.01 -9.91
C ASP A 35 -9.58 5.11 -10.47
N GLY A 36 -9.55 3.80 -10.17
CA GLY A 36 -10.59 2.84 -10.56
C GLY A 36 -10.69 2.52 -12.06
N THR A 37 -9.68 2.84 -12.87
CA THR A 37 -9.74 2.64 -14.33
C THR A 37 -9.26 1.26 -14.77
N VAL A 38 -9.96 0.64 -15.74
CA VAL A 38 -9.62 -0.61 -16.47
C VAL A 38 -9.21 -1.80 -15.60
N LEU A 39 -7.99 -1.83 -15.08
CA LEU A 39 -7.46 -2.89 -14.22
C LEU A 39 -7.98 -2.79 -12.78
N GLU A 40 -8.55 -1.64 -12.42
CA GLU A 40 -8.89 -1.28 -11.05
C GLU A 40 -10.41 -1.11 -10.83
N ALA A 41 -11.23 -1.42 -11.84
CA ALA A 41 -12.68 -1.20 -11.87
C ALA A 41 -13.53 -1.98 -10.84
N GLY A 42 -12.89 -2.67 -9.89
CA GLY A 42 -13.54 -3.37 -8.78
C GLY A 42 -12.92 -3.06 -7.42
N ILE A 43 -12.04 -2.06 -7.36
CA ILE A 43 -11.50 -1.53 -6.11
C ILE A 43 -12.47 -0.46 -5.65
N ASP A 44 -13.01 -0.63 -4.44
CA ASP A 44 -13.91 0.33 -3.82
C ASP A 44 -13.11 1.37 -2.99
N ASP A 45 -13.76 2.51 -2.73
CA ASP A 45 -13.17 3.60 -1.96
C ASP A 45 -12.77 3.11 -0.54
N GLU A 46 -13.52 2.19 0.06
CA GLU A 46 -13.17 1.58 1.36
C GLU A 46 -11.81 0.87 1.30
N THR A 47 -11.53 0.14 0.22
CA THR A 47 -10.23 -0.51 0.00
C THR A 47 -9.11 0.50 -0.21
N VAL A 48 -9.39 1.61 -0.90
CA VAL A 48 -8.43 2.71 -1.09
C VAL A 48 -8.06 3.35 0.24
N ASP A 49 -9.06 3.68 1.06
CA ASP A 49 -8.88 4.30 2.38
C ASP A 49 -8.07 3.40 3.32
N MET A 50 -8.38 2.10 3.37
CA MET A 50 -7.58 1.15 4.17
C MET A 50 -6.13 1.04 3.68
N ALA A 51 -5.89 1.13 2.36
CA ALA A 51 -4.53 1.09 1.83
C ALA A 51 -3.75 2.35 2.21
N HIS A 52 -4.42 3.51 2.27
CA HIS A 52 -3.85 4.75 2.81
C HIS A 52 -3.45 4.60 4.28
N GLU A 53 -4.34 4.11 5.13
CA GLU A 53 -4.07 3.90 6.56
C GLU A 53 -2.85 2.99 6.78
N LEU A 54 -2.76 1.89 6.02
CA LEU A 54 -1.62 0.97 6.11
C LEU A 54 -0.30 1.59 5.63
N LEU A 55 -0.31 2.44 4.61
CA LEU A 55 0.89 3.14 4.15
C LEU A 55 1.39 4.12 5.20
N GLU A 56 0.49 4.88 5.82
CA GLU A 56 0.83 5.84 6.88
C GLU A 56 1.47 5.13 8.08
N GLU A 57 0.95 3.97 8.46
CA GLU A 57 1.51 3.18 9.57
C GLU A 57 2.89 2.59 9.21
N TRP A 58 3.13 2.20 7.95
CA TRP A 58 4.27 1.33 7.59
C TRP A 58 5.41 2.03 6.86
N THR A 59 5.25 3.33 6.59
CA THR A 59 6.28 4.15 5.94
C THR A 59 6.75 5.26 6.86
N ASN A 60 8.04 5.58 6.76
CA ASN A 60 8.54 6.86 7.27
C ASN A 60 8.45 7.94 6.18
N PRO A 61 8.64 9.24 6.53
CA PRO A 61 8.54 10.32 5.55
C PRO A 61 9.43 10.17 4.30
N GLN A 62 10.67 9.69 4.46
CA GLN A 62 11.57 9.50 3.31
C GLN A 62 11.14 8.33 2.40
N GLU A 63 10.62 7.25 3.00
CA GLU A 63 10.06 6.12 2.24
C GLU A 63 8.82 6.56 1.46
N ALA A 64 7.94 7.36 2.07
CA ALA A 64 6.75 7.91 1.43
C ALA A 64 7.09 8.81 0.23
N GLU A 65 8.07 9.71 0.38
CA GLU A 65 8.57 10.54 -0.73
C GLU A 65 9.13 9.68 -1.88
N SER A 66 9.94 8.67 -1.56
CA SER A 66 10.51 7.75 -2.56
C SER A 66 9.42 7.00 -3.34
N LEU A 67 8.34 6.58 -2.65
CA LEU A 67 7.20 5.94 -3.29
C LEU A 67 6.43 6.93 -4.18
N ALA A 68 6.21 8.16 -3.72
CA ALA A 68 5.57 9.20 -4.53
C ALA A 68 6.39 9.63 -5.77
N GLU A 69 7.71 9.48 -5.73
CA GLU A 69 8.58 9.65 -6.91
C GLU A 69 8.50 8.44 -7.87
N ALA A 70 8.36 7.23 -7.34
CA ALA A 70 8.21 6.01 -8.14
C ALA A 70 6.88 5.94 -8.91
N PHE A 71 5.83 6.63 -8.43
CA PHE A 71 4.50 6.68 -9.04
C PHE A 71 4.13 8.11 -9.48
N PRO A 72 4.74 8.66 -10.55
CA PRO A 72 4.46 10.05 -10.96
C PRO A 72 3.02 10.33 -11.35
N SER A 73 2.24 9.31 -11.70
CA SER A 73 0.80 9.40 -11.97
C SER A 73 -0.05 9.59 -10.71
N SER A 74 0.41 9.17 -9.53
CA SER A 74 -0.31 9.38 -8.26
C SER A 74 -0.19 10.82 -7.72
N ARG A 75 0.55 11.69 -8.42
CA ARG A 75 0.75 13.11 -8.07
C ARG A 75 -0.17 14.05 -8.84
N ARG A 76 -1.11 13.52 -9.63
CA ARG A 76 -2.11 14.33 -10.34
C ARG A 76 -3.28 14.54 -9.39
N GLU A 77 -3.42 15.76 -8.88
CA GLU A 77 -4.63 16.26 -8.20
C GLU A 77 -5.86 16.19 -9.12
#